data_AF-A0A2S7P9I6-F1
#
_entry.id   AF-A0A2S7P9I6-F1
#
_cell.length_a   1.000
_cell.length_b   1.000
_cell.length_c   1.000
_cell.angle_alpha   90.00
_cell.angle_beta   90.00
_cell.angle_gamma   90.00
#
_symmetry.space_group_name_H-M   'P 1'
#
loop_
_entity.id
_entity.type
_entity.pdbx_description
1 polymer ?
#
loop_
_entity_poly.entity_id
_entity_poly.type
_entity_poly.pdbx_seq_one_letter_code
_entity_poly.pdbx_strand_id
1 'polypeptide(L)'
;MVSILTFVLSLAERLGNAVFEPLIIAPFFFTSLYFQQFYLAQKLIYNIETSVLGMLFGLGLIRKINSFLSDRMLNNWNSDAYDWTKEVVVITGGSSGIGELVTQDLCRRGISVAIVDIVKPKYKIGRTAQFFQCDLSKHAEIADICANIRNTMGHPTILLNNAGIASGKPLLETDDKEYHAMFDINTIAHFHLVKNFLPNMIQHNHGHIITIASMASFVTIPLNVSYSQAKSSAHAFHEGLSQEIKHIYGAPKVRTSIFHPSWVETPMTKFLTTAKGWDQPTLKASEVADSIVKCILEGRSRRVFLPGSYVWAATIKGWPSWVQEGVRNRGAGMVRALQGGGYAGGKE
;
A
#
# COMPACT_ATOMS: atom_id res chain seq x y z
N MET A 1 -19.06 -18.83 -5.51
CA MET A 1 -17.99 -19.23 -4.56
C MET A 1 -17.11 -18.06 -4.10
N VAL A 2 -16.74 -17.10 -4.97
CA VAL A 2 -16.03 -15.86 -4.55
C VAL A 2 -16.96 -14.85 -3.85
N SER A 3 -18.23 -14.71 -4.21
CA SER A 3 -19.14 -13.85 -3.42
C SER A 3 -19.33 -14.38 -2.00
N ILE A 4 -19.33 -15.71 -1.81
CA ILE A 4 -19.32 -16.35 -0.51
C ILE A 4 -17.97 -16.18 0.18
N LEU A 5 -16.84 -16.31 -0.51
CA LEU A 5 -15.51 -16.11 0.09
C LEU A 5 -15.27 -14.64 0.49
N THR A 6 -15.66 -13.67 -0.33
CA THR A 6 -15.58 -12.23 -0.04
C THR A 6 -16.57 -11.84 1.03
N PHE A 7 -17.78 -12.41 1.05
CA PHE A 7 -18.74 -12.25 2.14
C PHE A 7 -18.22 -12.88 3.43
N VAL A 8 -17.64 -14.09 3.39
CA VAL A 8 -17.05 -14.77 4.55
C VAL A 8 -15.80 -14.04 5.04
N LEU A 9 -14.96 -13.47 4.16
CA LEU A 9 -13.79 -12.69 4.54
C LEU A 9 -14.18 -11.31 5.08
N SER A 10 -15.19 -10.65 4.51
CA SER A 10 -15.73 -9.39 5.03
C SER A 10 -16.49 -9.59 6.34
N LEU A 11 -17.24 -10.68 6.46
CA LEU A 11 -17.91 -11.09 7.69
C LEU A 11 -16.89 -11.55 8.74
N ALA A 12 -15.80 -12.22 8.35
CA ALA A 12 -14.67 -12.54 9.24
C ALA A 12 -13.82 -11.31 9.58
N GLU A 13 -13.81 -10.26 8.78
CA GLU A 13 -13.15 -8.99 9.12
C GLU A 13 -14.01 -8.19 10.12
N ARG A 14 -15.34 -8.20 9.94
CA ARG A 14 -16.31 -7.56 10.85
C ARG A 14 -16.56 -8.33 12.15
N LEU A 15 -16.67 -9.66 12.10
CA LEU A 15 -16.83 -10.55 13.26
C LEU A 15 -15.47 -10.95 13.87
N GLY A 16 -14.46 -11.23 13.06
CA GLY A 16 -13.20 -11.82 13.52
C GLY A 16 -12.34 -10.87 14.35
N ASN A 17 -12.41 -9.55 14.17
CA ASN A 17 -11.73 -8.67 15.12
C ASN A 17 -12.28 -8.87 16.54
N ALA A 18 -13.60 -8.91 16.73
CA ALA A 18 -14.22 -9.11 18.05
C ALA A 18 -14.11 -10.56 18.55
N VAL A 19 -14.30 -11.56 17.69
CA VAL A 19 -14.28 -13.00 18.05
C VAL A 19 -12.86 -13.51 18.34
N PHE A 20 -11.82 -12.80 17.90
CA PHE A 20 -10.41 -13.05 18.24
C PHE A 20 -9.81 -11.97 19.16
N GLU A 21 -10.62 -11.11 19.80
CA GLU A 21 -10.12 -10.16 20.81
C GLU A 21 -9.95 -10.86 22.17
N PRO A 22 -8.72 -11.05 22.69
CA PRO A 22 -8.50 -11.76 23.96
C PRO A 22 -9.21 -11.10 25.15
N LEU A 23 -9.39 -9.77 25.12
CA LEU A 23 -10.09 -9.04 26.19
C LEU A 23 -11.60 -9.31 26.20
N ILE A 24 -12.18 -9.67 25.04
CA ILE A 24 -13.59 -10.02 24.91
C ILE A 24 -13.78 -11.50 25.28
N ILE A 25 -12.87 -12.39 24.87
CA ILE A 25 -12.98 -13.85 25.06
C ILE A 25 -12.59 -14.28 26.48
N ALA A 26 -11.61 -13.60 27.11
CA ALA A 26 -11.06 -14.01 28.40
C ALA A 26 -12.12 -14.21 29.50
N PRO A 27 -13.10 -13.29 29.72
CA PRO A 27 -14.14 -13.49 30.71
C PRO A 27 -14.96 -14.77 30.46
N PHE A 28 -15.33 -15.06 29.22
CA PHE A 28 -16.08 -16.28 28.87
C PHE A 28 -15.24 -17.55 29.02
N PHE A 29 -13.97 -17.51 28.62
CA PHE A 29 -13.06 -18.64 28.75
C PHE A 29 -12.81 -19.00 30.23
N PHE A 30 -12.48 -18.00 31.06
CA PHE A 30 -12.21 -18.22 32.48
C PHE A 30 -13.48 -18.56 33.29
N THR A 31 -14.65 -18.01 32.93
CA THR A 31 -15.93 -18.42 33.55
C THR A 31 -16.31 -19.85 33.17
N SER A 32 -16.13 -20.25 31.91
CA SER A 32 -16.38 -21.62 31.45
C SER A 32 -15.45 -22.64 32.16
N LEU A 33 -14.15 -22.32 32.30
CA LEU A 33 -13.20 -23.09 33.12
C LEU A 33 -13.64 -23.23 34.59
N TYR A 34 -14.19 -22.16 35.18
CA TYR A 34 -14.67 -22.15 36.55
C TYR A 34 -15.90 -23.07 36.73
N PHE A 35 -16.89 -22.98 35.85
CA PHE A 35 -18.11 -23.81 35.92
C PHE A 35 -17.85 -25.30 35.66
N GLN A 36 -16.82 -25.62 34.86
CA GLN A 36 -16.39 -26.98 34.59
C GLN A 36 -16.00 -27.77 35.86
N GLN A 37 -15.63 -27.08 36.95
CA GLN A 37 -15.30 -27.72 38.23
C GLN A 37 -16.53 -28.24 38.99
N PHE A 38 -17.74 -27.73 38.70
CA PHE A 38 -18.93 -27.97 39.52
C PHE A 38 -19.97 -28.92 38.89
N TYR A 39 -19.99 -29.12 37.57
CA TYR A 39 -21.06 -29.86 36.87
C TYR A 39 -20.56 -31.11 36.13
N LEU A 40 -20.58 -32.27 36.83
CA LEU A 40 -20.15 -33.57 36.30
C LEU A 40 -20.99 -34.09 35.12
N ALA A 41 -22.31 -33.87 35.12
CA ALA A 41 -23.23 -34.39 34.09
C ALA A 41 -23.22 -33.61 32.76
N GLN A 42 -22.79 -32.35 32.78
CA GLN A 42 -22.69 -31.48 31.60
C GLN A 42 -21.24 -31.31 31.10
N LYS A 43 -20.29 -32.04 31.71
CA LYS A 43 -18.85 -31.91 31.51
C LYS A 43 -18.44 -32.02 30.03
N LEU A 44 -19.13 -32.84 29.23
CA LEU A 44 -18.84 -32.99 27.79
C LEU A 44 -19.11 -31.70 26.99
N ILE A 45 -20.22 -31.00 27.27
CA ILE A 45 -20.59 -29.75 26.58
C ILE A 45 -19.64 -28.63 26.99
N TYR A 46 -19.38 -28.48 28.30
CA TYR A 46 -18.43 -27.51 28.81
C TYR A 46 -16.99 -27.77 28.33
N ASN A 47 -16.58 -29.04 28.13
CA ASN A 47 -15.27 -29.36 27.55
C ASN A 47 -15.13 -28.86 26.10
N ILE A 48 -16.18 -28.99 25.28
CA ILE A 48 -16.14 -28.52 23.88
C ILE A 48 -16.13 -26.99 23.86
N GLU A 49 -16.99 -26.34 24.64
CA GLU A 49 -17.04 -24.87 24.74
C GLU A 49 -15.73 -24.26 25.26
N THR A 50 -15.17 -24.79 26.36
CA THR A 50 -13.87 -24.36 26.88
C THR A 50 -12.75 -24.58 25.88
N SER A 51 -12.75 -25.70 25.15
CA SER A 51 -11.74 -25.98 24.11
C SER A 51 -11.82 -24.99 22.94
N VAL A 52 -13.03 -24.67 22.48
CA VAL A 52 -13.24 -23.69 21.40
C VAL A 52 -12.86 -22.29 21.87
N LEU A 53 -13.31 -21.86 23.06
CA LEU A 53 -12.96 -20.55 23.63
C LEU A 53 -11.45 -20.43 23.88
N GLY A 54 -10.80 -21.50 24.36
CA GLY A 54 -9.36 -21.57 24.54
C GLY A 54 -8.59 -21.46 23.22
N MET A 55 -9.08 -22.12 22.16
CA MET A 55 -8.51 -22.01 20.82
C MET A 55 -8.65 -20.59 20.26
N LEU A 56 -9.84 -19.97 20.37
CA LEU A 56 -10.07 -18.59 19.91
C LEU A 56 -9.22 -17.58 20.69
N PHE A 57 -9.11 -17.75 22.02
CA PHE A 57 -8.23 -16.95 22.86
C PHE A 57 -6.76 -17.10 22.47
N GLY A 58 -6.29 -18.34 22.27
CA GLY A 58 -4.92 -18.64 21.83
C GLY A 58 -4.61 -18.00 20.47
N LEU A 59 -5.50 -18.14 19.48
CA LEU A 59 -5.36 -17.49 18.18
C LEU A 59 -5.36 -15.96 18.30
N GLY A 60 -6.21 -15.40 19.15
CA GLY A 60 -6.23 -13.96 19.44
C GLY A 60 -4.94 -13.46 20.06
N LEU A 61 -4.35 -14.22 20.99
CA LEU A 61 -3.07 -13.90 21.62
C LEU A 61 -1.92 -13.96 20.60
N ILE A 62 -1.86 -15.01 19.79
CA ILE A 62 -0.90 -15.14 18.68
C ILE A 62 -1.00 -13.94 17.74
N ARG A 63 -2.23 -13.55 17.37
CA ARG A 63 -2.46 -12.38 16.51
C ARG A 63 -1.95 -11.09 17.14
N LYS A 64 -2.22 -10.84 18.42
CA LYS A 64 -1.74 -9.64 19.15
C LYS A 64 -0.23 -9.61 19.27
N ILE A 65 0.39 -10.72 19.67
CA ILE A 65 1.84 -10.84 19.78
C ILE A 65 2.48 -10.61 18.41
N ASN A 66 1.97 -11.26 17.37
CA ASN A 66 2.46 -11.09 16.00
C ASN A 66 2.33 -9.64 15.52
N SER A 67 1.19 -8.99 15.77
CA SER A 67 1.00 -7.58 15.42
C SER A 67 1.97 -6.67 16.16
N PHE A 68 2.18 -6.90 17.45
CA PHE A 68 3.13 -6.14 18.26
C PHE A 68 4.57 -6.32 17.73
N LEU A 69 5.00 -7.56 17.51
CA LEU A 69 6.35 -7.85 17.01
C LEU A 69 6.56 -7.28 15.60
N SER A 70 5.57 -7.43 14.71
CA SER A 70 5.62 -6.88 13.35
C SER A 70 5.75 -5.36 13.37
N ASP A 71 4.93 -4.69 14.18
CA ASP A 71 4.94 -3.24 14.35
C ASP A 71 6.28 -2.74 14.92
N ARG A 72 6.82 -3.43 15.93
CA ARG A 72 8.12 -3.12 16.53
C ARG A 72 9.27 -3.35 15.55
N MET A 73 9.27 -4.45 14.81
CA MET A 73 10.32 -4.78 13.85
C MET A 73 10.34 -3.82 12.66
N LEU A 74 9.18 -3.50 12.07
CA LEU A 74 9.09 -2.52 10.98
C LEU A 74 9.56 -1.12 11.42
N ASN A 75 9.41 -0.79 12.70
CA ASN A 75 9.82 0.49 13.26
C ASN A 75 11.19 0.42 13.98
N ASN A 76 11.98 -0.63 13.74
CA ASN A 76 13.34 -0.78 14.26
C ASN A 76 13.45 -0.67 15.79
N TRP A 77 12.39 -1.04 16.52
CA TRP A 77 12.25 -0.85 17.96
C TRP A 77 12.49 0.60 18.43
N ASN A 78 12.31 1.56 17.53
CA ASN A 78 12.60 2.96 17.74
C ASN A 78 11.35 3.81 17.48
N SER A 79 11.27 4.98 18.11
CA SER A 79 10.25 6.00 17.88
C SER A 79 10.89 7.24 17.29
N ASP A 80 10.15 7.92 16.41
CA ASP A 80 10.57 9.19 15.85
C ASP A 80 9.50 10.25 16.13
N ALA A 81 9.90 11.51 16.24
CA ALA A 81 9.01 12.61 16.53
C ALA A 81 8.96 13.56 15.33
N TYR A 82 7.75 13.88 14.88
CA TYR A 82 7.51 14.76 13.74
C TYR A 82 7.02 16.11 14.25
N ASP A 83 7.64 17.18 13.77
CA ASP A 83 7.18 18.55 13.99
C ASP A 83 6.57 19.04 12.69
N TRP A 84 5.24 18.86 12.55
CA TRP A 84 4.47 19.14 11.33
C TRP A 84 4.64 20.56 10.78
N THR A 85 5.15 21.51 11.58
CA THR A 85 5.46 22.87 11.13
C THR A 85 6.78 22.97 10.36
N LYS A 86 7.66 21.98 10.52
CA LYS A 86 8.98 21.86 9.87
C LYS A 86 9.02 20.78 8.81
N GLU A 87 8.04 19.87 8.79
CA GLU A 87 8.00 18.79 7.81
C GLU A 87 7.70 19.30 6.39
N VAL A 88 8.43 18.76 5.43
CA VAL A 88 8.23 19.02 3.99
C VAL A 88 7.99 17.70 3.28
N VAL A 89 6.80 17.57 2.69
CA VAL A 89 6.34 16.35 2.03
C VAL A 89 6.44 16.52 0.52
N VAL A 90 7.27 15.73 -0.15
CA VAL A 90 7.31 15.63 -1.61
C VAL A 90 6.33 14.56 -2.05
N ILE A 91 5.38 14.92 -2.92
CA ILE A 91 4.41 14.01 -3.52
C ILE A 91 4.58 14.00 -5.03
N THR A 92 5.03 12.87 -5.56
CA THR A 92 5.05 12.64 -7.00
C THR A 92 3.67 12.23 -7.49
N GLY A 93 3.25 12.67 -8.68
CA GLY A 93 1.91 12.41 -9.20
C GLY A 93 0.82 13.11 -8.38
N GLY A 94 1.15 14.26 -7.78
CA GLY A 94 0.27 14.96 -6.85
C GLY A 94 -0.85 15.76 -7.53
N SER A 95 -0.87 15.86 -8.86
CA SER A 95 -1.84 16.70 -9.58
C SER A 95 -3.17 16.02 -9.87
N SER A 96 -3.31 14.72 -9.59
CA SER A 96 -4.57 13.97 -9.78
C SER A 96 -4.67 12.73 -8.89
N GLY A 97 -5.85 12.11 -8.85
CA GLY A 97 -6.08 10.80 -8.24
C GLY A 97 -5.73 10.77 -6.74
N ILE A 98 -4.95 9.78 -6.32
CA ILE A 98 -4.57 9.60 -4.91
C ILE A 98 -3.69 10.75 -4.44
N GLY A 99 -2.69 11.17 -5.24
CA GLY A 99 -1.74 12.20 -4.86
C GLY A 99 -2.38 13.57 -4.64
N GLU A 100 -3.41 13.90 -5.44
CA GLU A 100 -4.23 15.11 -5.24
C GLU A 100 -4.91 15.11 -3.87
N LEU A 101 -5.57 14.01 -3.50
CA LEU A 101 -6.32 13.92 -2.26
C LEU A 101 -5.40 13.97 -1.04
N VAL A 102 -4.25 13.30 -1.10
CA VAL A 102 -3.21 13.38 -0.05
C VAL A 102 -2.70 14.82 0.07
N THR A 103 -2.39 15.47 -1.05
CA THR A 103 -1.93 16.87 -1.08
C THR A 103 -2.94 17.79 -0.41
N GLN A 104 -4.22 17.70 -0.81
CA GLN A 104 -5.27 18.56 -0.26
C GLN A 104 -5.46 18.35 1.25
N ASP A 105 -5.38 17.11 1.74
CA ASP A 105 -5.52 16.83 3.17
C ASP A 105 -4.36 17.39 4.00
N LEU A 106 -3.11 17.16 3.56
CA LEU A 106 -1.93 17.68 4.22
C LEU A 106 -1.90 19.22 4.22
N CYS A 107 -2.29 19.86 3.10
CA CYS A 107 -2.44 21.31 3.06
C CYS A 107 -3.51 21.84 4.01
N ARG A 108 -4.65 21.15 4.14
CA ARG A 108 -5.70 21.51 5.11
C ARG A 108 -5.20 21.45 6.56
N ARG A 109 -4.17 20.64 6.83
CA ARG A 109 -3.49 20.53 8.14
C ARG A 109 -2.33 21.51 8.32
N GLY A 110 -2.03 22.33 7.31
CA GLY A 110 -0.92 23.29 7.36
C GLY A 110 0.46 22.68 7.13
N ILE A 111 0.54 21.45 6.64
CA ILE A 111 1.81 20.78 6.32
C ILE A 111 2.31 21.25 4.95
N SER A 112 3.62 21.46 4.82
CA SER A 112 4.25 21.90 3.58
C SER A 112 4.33 20.75 2.56
N VAL A 113 3.87 20.98 1.32
CA VAL A 113 3.82 19.95 0.28
C VAL A 113 4.46 20.43 -1.03
N ALA A 114 5.46 19.71 -1.51
CA ALA A 114 6.00 19.86 -2.86
C ALA A 114 5.28 18.89 -3.81
N ILE A 115 4.43 19.42 -4.69
CA ILE A 115 3.71 18.66 -5.71
C ILE A 115 4.62 18.51 -6.91
N VAL A 116 5.06 17.28 -7.21
CA VAL A 116 5.88 16.96 -8.40
C VAL A 116 5.02 16.22 -9.41
N ASP A 117 4.81 16.81 -10.58
CA ASP A 117 4.00 16.22 -11.64
C ASP A 117 4.35 16.82 -12.99
N ILE A 118 4.03 16.12 -14.08
CA ILE A 118 4.22 16.64 -15.44
C ILE A 118 3.11 17.65 -15.80
N VAL A 119 1.91 17.47 -15.23
CA VAL A 119 0.76 18.36 -15.45
C VAL A 119 0.51 19.21 -14.21
N LYS A 120 0.24 20.50 -14.40
CA LYS A 120 -0.15 21.40 -13.32
C LYS A 120 -1.49 20.95 -12.68
N PRO A 121 -1.62 20.96 -11.34
CA PRO A 121 -2.89 20.72 -10.66
C PRO A 121 -4.04 21.56 -11.22
N LYS A 122 -5.19 20.91 -11.49
CA LYS A 122 -6.44 21.60 -11.87
C LYS A 122 -7.23 22.07 -10.66
N TYR A 123 -6.98 21.50 -9.50
CA TYR A 123 -7.56 21.92 -8.23
C TYR A 123 -6.80 23.13 -7.66
N LYS A 124 -7.45 23.85 -6.74
CA LYS A 124 -6.83 24.99 -6.06
C LYS A 124 -5.74 24.49 -5.11
N ILE A 125 -4.49 24.82 -5.42
CA ILE A 125 -3.33 24.50 -4.57
C ILE A 125 -3.47 25.24 -3.23
N GLY A 126 -3.30 24.51 -2.13
CA GLY A 126 -3.33 25.09 -0.78
C GLY A 126 -2.13 26.00 -0.52
N ARG A 127 -2.23 26.89 0.47
CA ARG A 127 -1.17 27.89 0.76
C ARG A 127 0.18 27.28 1.13
N THR A 128 0.18 26.07 1.67
CA THR A 128 1.39 25.34 2.06
C THR A 128 1.89 24.39 0.98
N ALA A 129 1.27 24.37 -0.20
CA ALA A 129 1.74 23.58 -1.33
C ALA A 129 2.37 24.44 -2.42
N GLN A 130 3.40 23.90 -3.05
CA GLN A 130 4.04 24.47 -4.23
C GLN A 130 4.15 23.42 -5.32
N PHE A 131 3.89 23.82 -6.56
CA PHE A 131 3.96 22.94 -7.72
C PHE A 131 5.33 23.03 -8.40
N PHE A 132 5.86 21.86 -8.74
CA PHE A 132 7.14 21.63 -9.37
C PHE A 132 6.91 20.75 -10.60
N GLN A 133 6.96 21.37 -11.79
CA GLN A 133 6.76 20.64 -13.03
C GLN A 133 7.98 19.78 -13.35
N CYS A 134 7.78 18.47 -13.50
CA CYS A 134 8.86 17.54 -13.85
C CYS A 134 8.29 16.31 -14.55
N ASP A 135 8.90 15.94 -15.67
CA ASP A 135 8.66 14.64 -16.30
C ASP A 135 9.60 13.60 -15.67
N LEU A 136 9.04 12.73 -14.85
CA LEU A 136 9.80 11.70 -14.13
C LEU A 136 10.38 10.61 -15.04
N SER A 137 10.02 10.57 -16.33
CA SER A 137 10.72 9.70 -17.28
C SER A 137 12.10 10.24 -17.67
N LYS A 138 12.38 11.52 -17.41
CA LYS A 138 13.62 12.20 -17.76
C LYS A 138 14.51 12.35 -16.54
N HIS A 139 15.32 11.33 -16.30
CA HIS A 139 16.18 11.22 -15.11
C HIS A 139 17.09 12.44 -14.83
N ALA A 140 17.50 13.17 -15.88
CA ALA A 140 18.28 14.39 -15.74
C ALA A 140 17.50 15.53 -15.06
N GLU A 141 16.20 15.68 -15.35
CA GLU A 141 15.34 16.73 -14.78
C GLU A 141 15.06 16.50 -13.28
N ILE A 142 15.17 15.25 -12.80
CA ILE A 142 14.89 14.89 -11.39
C ILE A 142 15.90 15.56 -10.44
N ALA A 143 17.18 15.62 -10.81
CA ALA A 143 18.19 16.24 -9.94
C ALA A 143 17.94 17.74 -9.77
N ASP A 144 17.60 18.42 -10.87
CA ASP A 144 17.31 19.85 -10.90
C ASP A 144 16.06 20.19 -10.09
N ILE A 145 14.99 19.40 -10.22
CA ILE A 145 13.77 19.64 -9.46
C ILE A 145 13.97 19.37 -7.96
N CYS A 146 14.75 18.34 -7.61
CA CYS A 146 15.12 18.08 -6.21
C CYS A 146 15.93 19.25 -5.62
N ALA A 147 16.86 19.83 -6.39
CA ALA A 147 17.62 21.00 -5.96
C ALA A 147 16.71 22.22 -5.77
N ASN A 148 15.80 22.46 -6.70
CA ASN A 148 14.83 23.55 -6.62
C ASN A 148 13.96 23.41 -5.35
N ILE A 149 13.39 22.23 -5.09
CA ILE A 149 12.59 21.96 -3.89
C ILE A 149 13.38 22.29 -2.62
N ARG A 150 14.65 21.84 -2.53
CA ARG A 150 15.51 22.13 -1.37
C ARG A 150 15.74 23.63 -1.17
N ASN A 151 15.96 24.37 -2.27
CA ASN A 151 16.22 25.80 -2.21
C ASN A 151 14.97 26.61 -1.83
N THR A 152 13.78 26.18 -2.24
CA THR A 152 12.54 26.93 -2.03
C THR A 152 11.78 26.54 -0.77
N MET A 153 11.81 25.25 -0.40
CA MET A 153 11.01 24.70 0.70
C MET A 153 11.85 24.13 1.84
N GLY A 154 13.17 24.02 1.67
CA GLY A 154 14.05 23.30 2.61
C GLY A 154 14.14 21.81 2.30
N HIS A 155 14.83 21.07 3.16
CA HIS A 155 15.06 19.64 2.95
C HIS A 155 13.78 18.82 3.20
N PRO A 156 13.31 18.04 2.20
CA PRO A 156 12.18 17.15 2.41
C PRO A 156 12.47 16.09 3.47
N THR A 157 11.51 15.92 4.38
CA THR A 157 11.52 14.87 5.40
C THR A 157 10.64 13.71 5.00
N ILE A 158 9.68 13.90 4.09
CA ILE A 158 8.80 12.83 3.62
C ILE A 158 8.81 12.79 2.09
N LEU A 159 9.04 11.61 1.51
CA LEU A 159 8.95 11.36 0.07
C LEU A 159 7.85 10.33 -0.19
N LEU A 160 6.81 10.75 -0.90
CA LEU A 160 5.76 9.88 -1.43
C LEU A 160 6.00 9.61 -2.92
N ASN A 161 6.57 8.45 -3.19
CA ASN A 161 6.71 7.85 -4.52
C ASN A 161 5.35 7.29 -4.97
N ASN A 162 4.49 8.17 -5.50
CA ASN A 162 3.11 7.89 -5.90
C ASN A 162 2.90 8.00 -7.42
N ALA A 163 3.70 8.79 -8.15
CA ALA A 163 3.58 8.89 -9.59
C ALA A 163 3.61 7.51 -10.23
N GLY A 164 2.77 7.33 -11.25
CA GLY A 164 2.83 6.13 -12.03
C GLY A 164 1.97 6.18 -13.28
N ILE A 165 2.25 5.24 -14.16
CA ILE A 165 1.43 4.95 -15.34
C ILE A 165 1.12 3.45 -15.39
N ALA A 166 0.04 3.11 -16.06
CA ALA A 166 -0.37 1.73 -16.30
C ALA A 166 -0.80 1.59 -17.75
N SER A 167 -0.59 0.39 -18.30
CA SER A 167 -1.12 -0.02 -19.60
C SER A 167 -2.12 -1.15 -19.40
N GLY A 168 -3.06 -1.28 -20.33
CA GLY A 168 -4.00 -2.41 -20.42
C GLY A 168 -3.79 -3.24 -21.68
N LYS A 169 -2.59 -3.20 -22.28
CA LYS A 169 -2.28 -3.88 -23.54
C LYS A 169 -1.62 -5.25 -23.31
N PRO A 170 -1.81 -6.20 -24.24
CA PRO A 170 -0.95 -7.38 -24.30
C PRO A 170 0.52 -6.96 -24.44
N LEU A 171 1.43 -7.76 -23.87
CA LEU A 171 2.87 -7.44 -23.91
C LEU A 171 3.38 -7.24 -25.35
N LEU A 172 2.95 -8.08 -26.28
CA LEU A 172 3.36 -8.00 -27.69
C LEU A 172 2.80 -6.78 -28.45
N GLU A 173 1.81 -6.08 -27.88
CA GLU A 173 1.22 -4.86 -28.44
C GLU A 173 1.69 -3.60 -27.69
N THR A 174 2.48 -3.77 -26.63
CA THR A 174 3.09 -2.65 -25.90
C THR A 174 4.33 -2.22 -26.67
N ASP A 175 4.37 -0.98 -27.13
CA ASP A 175 5.56 -0.47 -27.80
C ASP A 175 6.72 -0.19 -26.81
N ASP A 176 7.94 -0.15 -27.33
CA ASP A 176 9.15 0.03 -26.50
C ASP A 176 9.11 1.33 -25.68
N LYS A 177 8.54 2.41 -26.22
CA LYS A 177 8.50 3.70 -25.52
C LYS A 177 7.55 3.65 -24.33
N GLU A 178 6.37 3.06 -24.51
CA GLU A 178 5.39 2.84 -23.45
C GLU A 178 5.97 1.90 -22.38
N TYR A 179 6.64 0.83 -22.80
CA TYR A 179 7.31 -0.10 -21.90
C TYR A 179 8.38 0.60 -21.06
N HIS A 180 9.32 1.32 -21.70
CA HIS A 180 10.38 2.04 -21.00
C HIS A 180 9.84 3.12 -20.06
N ALA A 181 8.89 3.95 -20.51
CA ALA A 181 8.25 4.97 -19.68
C ALA A 181 7.63 4.36 -18.41
N MET A 182 7.09 3.14 -18.51
CA MET A 182 6.50 2.45 -17.36
C MET A 182 7.54 2.12 -16.30
N PHE A 183 8.74 1.69 -16.70
CA PHE A 183 9.84 1.47 -15.77
C PHE A 183 10.43 2.77 -15.28
N ASP A 184 10.65 3.74 -16.17
CA ASP A 184 11.25 5.01 -15.83
C ASP A 184 10.45 5.73 -14.75
N ILE A 185 9.13 5.80 -14.90
CA ILE A 185 8.25 6.49 -13.94
C ILE A 185 7.97 5.63 -12.71
N ASN A 186 7.56 4.36 -12.86
CA ASN A 186 7.11 3.55 -11.72
C ASN A 186 8.27 2.98 -10.88
N THR A 187 9.52 3.05 -11.36
CA THR A 187 10.67 2.39 -10.72
C THR A 187 11.93 3.26 -10.68
N ILE A 188 12.46 3.69 -11.82
CA ILE A 188 13.77 4.35 -11.88
C ILE A 188 13.71 5.74 -11.26
N ALA A 189 12.60 6.47 -11.44
CA ALA A 189 12.37 7.75 -10.78
C ALA A 189 12.46 7.64 -9.25
N HIS A 190 11.98 6.54 -8.65
CA HIS A 190 12.08 6.33 -7.20
C HIS A 190 13.55 6.30 -6.76
N PHE A 191 14.41 5.61 -7.51
CA PHE A 191 15.84 5.57 -7.25
C PHE A 191 16.45 6.98 -7.30
N HIS A 192 16.17 7.76 -8.34
CA HIS A 192 16.71 9.12 -8.47
C HIS A 192 16.23 10.06 -7.38
N LEU A 193 14.95 10.00 -7.00
CA LEU A 193 14.37 10.80 -5.92
C LEU A 193 14.98 10.43 -4.56
N VAL A 194 15.11 9.14 -4.27
CA VAL A 194 15.73 8.65 -3.03
C VAL A 194 17.20 9.08 -2.98
N LYS A 195 17.96 8.93 -4.06
CA LYS A 195 19.36 9.37 -4.12
C LYS A 195 19.53 10.87 -3.82
N ASN A 196 18.53 11.69 -4.13
CA ASN A 196 18.56 13.13 -3.91
C ASN A 196 18.07 13.58 -2.52
N PHE A 197 17.11 12.87 -1.91
CA PHE A 197 16.48 13.30 -0.65
C PHE A 197 16.94 12.50 0.56
N LEU A 198 17.25 11.21 0.41
CA LEU A 198 17.65 10.33 1.51
C LEU A 198 18.93 10.78 2.25
N PRO A 199 19.98 11.35 1.61
CA PRO A 199 21.20 11.72 2.33
C PRO A 199 20.95 12.64 3.54
N ASN A 200 20.05 13.62 3.40
CA ASN A 200 19.70 14.53 4.50
C ASN A 200 18.87 13.82 5.59
N MET A 201 17.97 12.92 5.19
CA MET A 201 17.20 12.11 6.14
C MET A 201 18.11 11.20 6.98
N ILE A 202 19.13 10.58 6.35
CA ILE A 202 20.15 9.78 7.04
C ILE A 202 20.93 10.64 8.02
N GLN A 203 21.44 11.80 7.56
CA GLN A 203 22.24 12.71 8.38
C GLN A 203 21.51 13.13 9.66
N HIS A 204 20.20 13.36 9.58
CA HIS A 204 19.37 13.75 10.73
C HIS A 204 18.73 12.56 11.45
N ASN A 205 18.90 11.34 10.91
CA ASN A 205 18.20 10.14 11.33
C ASN A 205 16.69 10.42 11.53
N HIS A 206 16.08 11.05 10.53
CA HIS A 206 14.70 11.51 10.54
C HIS A 206 14.16 11.59 9.10
N GLY A 207 12.97 11.05 8.89
CA GLY A 207 12.27 11.15 7.62
C GLY A 207 11.47 9.90 7.29
N HIS A 208 10.76 9.91 6.15
CA HIS A 208 9.84 8.84 5.75
C HIS A 208 9.78 8.69 4.23
N ILE A 209 10.15 7.52 3.72
CA ILE A 209 9.99 7.17 2.30
C ILE A 209 8.80 6.24 2.14
N ILE A 210 7.81 6.67 1.36
CA ILE A 210 6.57 5.94 1.09
C ILE A 210 6.53 5.53 -0.38
N THR A 211 6.32 4.25 -0.63
CA THR A 211 6.25 3.68 -1.99
C THR A 211 4.85 3.17 -2.30
N ILE A 212 4.22 3.69 -3.36
CA ILE A 212 2.94 3.18 -3.86
C ILE A 212 3.22 2.08 -4.90
N ALA A 213 3.24 0.84 -4.41
CA ALA A 213 3.31 -0.35 -5.23
C ALA A 213 1.90 -0.74 -5.71
N SER A 214 1.59 -2.04 -5.73
CA SER A 214 0.26 -2.54 -6.09
C SER A 214 0.13 -4.01 -5.69
N MET A 215 -1.11 -4.52 -5.57
CA MET A 215 -1.38 -5.96 -5.56
C MET A 215 -0.76 -6.69 -6.76
N ALA A 216 -0.56 -5.99 -7.88
CA ALA A 216 0.13 -6.46 -9.07
C ALA A 216 1.60 -6.87 -8.83
N SER A 217 2.19 -6.48 -7.69
CA SER A 217 3.55 -6.88 -7.28
C SER A 217 3.64 -8.36 -6.88
N PHE A 218 2.50 -8.96 -6.52
CA PHE A 218 2.41 -10.35 -6.07
C PHE A 218 1.66 -11.24 -7.06
N VAL A 219 0.58 -10.73 -7.65
CA VAL A 219 -0.28 -11.47 -8.58
C VAL A 219 -0.24 -10.78 -9.95
N THR A 220 0.30 -11.47 -10.94
CA THR A 220 0.34 -11.01 -12.33
C THR A 220 -0.79 -11.65 -13.12
N ILE A 221 -1.46 -10.84 -13.93
CA ILE A 221 -2.58 -11.25 -14.79
C ILE A 221 -2.33 -10.79 -16.24
N PRO A 222 -3.03 -11.35 -17.24
CA PRO A 222 -2.93 -10.87 -18.61
C PRO A 222 -3.25 -9.37 -18.72
N LEU A 223 -2.68 -8.72 -19.75
CA LEU A 223 -2.75 -7.26 -19.98
C LEU A 223 -2.03 -6.37 -18.95
N ASN A 224 -1.40 -6.98 -17.94
CA ASN A 224 -0.77 -6.26 -16.83
C ASN A 224 0.71 -6.63 -16.65
N VAL A 225 1.35 -7.23 -17.67
CA VAL A 225 2.69 -7.84 -17.54
C VAL A 225 3.76 -6.80 -17.19
N SER A 226 3.89 -5.76 -18.02
CA SER A 226 4.85 -4.66 -17.82
C SER A 226 4.58 -3.92 -16.50
N TYR A 227 3.31 -3.65 -16.20
CA TYR A 227 2.92 -2.97 -14.96
C TYR A 227 3.21 -3.82 -13.72
N SER A 228 2.87 -5.11 -13.73
CA SER A 228 3.22 -6.04 -12.65
C SER A 228 4.73 -6.11 -12.45
N GLN A 229 5.51 -6.20 -13.54
CA GLN A 229 6.96 -6.22 -13.47
C GLN A 229 7.51 -4.94 -12.83
N ALA A 230 7.03 -3.77 -13.25
CA ALA A 230 7.41 -2.50 -12.67
C ALA A 230 7.02 -2.39 -11.17
N LYS A 231 5.81 -2.79 -10.79
CA LYS A 231 5.37 -2.75 -9.38
C LYS A 231 6.08 -3.79 -8.51
N SER A 232 6.42 -4.96 -9.04
CA SER A 232 7.32 -5.92 -8.37
C SER A 232 8.73 -5.34 -8.19
N SER A 233 9.25 -4.59 -9.16
CA SER A 233 10.54 -3.88 -9.03
C SER A 233 10.47 -2.80 -7.94
N ALA A 234 9.44 -1.97 -7.91
CA ALA A 234 9.22 -0.99 -6.84
C ALA A 234 9.10 -1.63 -5.45
N HIS A 235 8.46 -2.81 -5.36
CA HIS A 235 8.37 -3.60 -4.14
C HIS A 235 9.76 -4.06 -3.66
N ALA A 236 10.55 -4.66 -4.55
CA ALA A 236 11.90 -5.13 -4.22
C ALA A 236 12.83 -3.96 -3.84
N PHE A 237 12.75 -2.84 -4.56
CA PHE A 237 13.46 -1.60 -4.25
C PHE A 237 13.15 -1.13 -2.82
N HIS A 238 11.87 -1.10 -2.44
CA HIS A 238 11.45 -0.71 -1.10
C HIS A 238 12.02 -1.63 0.00
N GLU A 239 11.97 -2.95 -0.20
CA GLU A 239 12.49 -3.92 0.78
C GLU A 239 14.00 -3.76 0.96
N GLY A 240 14.76 -3.66 -0.14
CA GLY A 240 16.20 -3.44 -0.09
C GLY A 240 16.58 -2.10 0.56
N LEU A 241 15.92 -1.02 0.15
CA LEU A 241 16.16 0.32 0.69
C LEU A 241 15.94 0.37 2.22
N SER A 242 14.88 -0.27 2.71
CA SER A 242 14.59 -0.36 4.15
C SER A 242 15.72 -1.03 4.92
N GLN A 243 16.32 -2.10 4.36
CA GLN A 243 17.47 -2.77 4.97
C GLN A 243 18.72 -1.89 4.95
N GLU A 244 19.01 -1.20 3.84
CA GLU A 244 20.18 -0.32 3.75
C GLU A 244 20.11 0.85 4.72
N ILE A 245 18.96 1.53 4.82
CA ILE A 245 18.71 2.63 5.76
C ILE A 245 19.08 2.23 7.19
N LYS A 246 18.66 1.04 7.60
CA LYS A 246 18.91 0.54 8.96
C LYS A 246 20.34 0.03 9.14
N HIS A 247 20.80 -0.83 8.25
CA HIS A 247 21.98 -1.68 8.47
C HIS A 247 23.26 -1.15 7.84
N ILE A 248 23.16 -0.35 6.77
CA ILE A 248 24.30 0.25 6.08
C ILE A 248 24.47 1.70 6.50
N TYR A 249 23.39 2.49 6.49
CA TYR A 249 23.45 3.92 6.80
C TYR A 249 23.24 4.24 8.29
N GLY A 250 22.86 3.26 9.11
CA GLY A 250 22.73 3.44 10.56
C GLY A 250 21.64 4.44 10.98
N ALA A 251 20.60 4.61 10.17
CA ALA A 251 19.52 5.59 10.38
C ALA A 251 18.17 4.93 10.69
N PRO A 252 18.03 4.21 11.83
CA PRO A 252 16.85 3.39 12.14
C PRO A 252 15.55 4.18 12.37
N LYS A 253 15.61 5.51 12.51
CA LYS A 253 14.43 6.37 12.64
C LYS A 253 13.90 6.86 11.31
N VAL A 254 14.69 6.79 10.23
CA VAL A 254 14.17 7.02 8.88
C VAL A 254 13.21 5.87 8.53
N ARG A 255 11.95 6.23 8.33
CA ARG A 255 10.84 5.30 8.13
C ARG A 255 10.70 4.92 6.67
N THR A 256 10.16 3.73 6.45
CA THR A 256 9.81 3.24 5.11
C THR A 256 8.42 2.63 5.17
N SER A 257 7.50 3.11 4.34
CA SER A 257 6.18 2.49 4.16
C SER A 257 5.91 2.07 2.73
N ILE A 258 5.16 1.00 2.55
CA ILE A 258 4.75 0.51 1.23
C ILE A 258 3.26 0.22 1.23
N PHE A 259 2.60 0.63 0.14
CA PHE A 259 1.18 0.43 -0.08
C PHE A 259 0.96 -0.49 -1.27
N HIS A 260 0.06 -1.45 -1.12
CA HIS A 260 -0.38 -2.39 -2.13
C HIS A 260 -1.88 -2.23 -2.36
N PRO A 261 -2.31 -1.12 -3.01
CA PRO A 261 -3.70 -1.00 -3.42
C PRO A 261 -4.03 -2.03 -4.50
N SER A 262 -5.26 -2.55 -4.41
CA SER A 262 -5.93 -3.27 -5.48
C SER A 262 -6.44 -2.26 -6.53
N TRP A 263 -7.58 -2.51 -7.16
CA TRP A 263 -8.15 -1.59 -8.13
C TRP A 263 -8.67 -0.34 -7.43
N VAL A 264 -8.23 0.84 -7.89
CA VAL A 264 -8.63 2.14 -7.33
C VAL A 264 -9.29 2.94 -8.43
N GLU A 265 -10.40 3.61 -8.15
CA GLU A 265 -11.06 4.53 -9.07
C GLU A 265 -10.26 5.83 -9.18
N THR A 266 -9.51 5.98 -10.27
CA THR A 266 -8.67 7.17 -10.55
C THR A 266 -8.71 7.47 -12.06
N PRO A 267 -8.23 8.65 -12.51
CA PRO A 267 -8.07 8.90 -13.94
C PRO A 267 -7.24 7.82 -14.65
N MET A 268 -6.22 7.26 -13.99
CA MET A 268 -5.35 6.22 -14.56
C MET A 268 -6.11 4.93 -14.88
N THR A 269 -7.07 4.54 -14.07
CA THR A 269 -7.77 3.24 -14.16
C THR A 269 -9.17 3.35 -14.75
N LYS A 270 -9.64 4.58 -15.01
CA LYS A 270 -11.00 4.86 -15.46
C LYS A 270 -11.38 4.04 -16.70
N PHE A 271 -10.46 3.91 -17.67
CA PHE A 271 -10.67 3.13 -18.89
C PHE A 271 -11.03 1.66 -18.62
N LEU A 272 -10.57 1.10 -17.49
CA LEU A 272 -10.83 -0.27 -17.06
C LEU A 272 -12.06 -0.35 -16.18
N THR A 273 -12.15 0.51 -15.15
CA THR A 273 -13.21 0.44 -14.14
C THR A 273 -14.59 0.82 -14.68
N THR A 274 -14.67 1.54 -15.81
CA THR A 274 -15.94 1.85 -16.49
C THR A 274 -16.23 0.95 -17.69
N ALA A 275 -15.37 -0.01 -18.00
CA ALA A 275 -15.56 -0.89 -19.14
C ALA A 275 -16.70 -1.88 -18.91
N LYS A 276 -17.43 -2.21 -19.98
CA LYS A 276 -18.47 -3.24 -19.95
C LYS A 276 -17.85 -4.59 -19.60
N GLY A 277 -18.37 -5.25 -18.57
CA GLY A 277 -17.83 -6.51 -18.06
C GLY A 277 -16.88 -6.36 -16.87
N TRP A 278 -16.62 -5.13 -16.39
CA TRP A 278 -15.94 -4.91 -15.11
C TRP A 278 -16.86 -5.30 -13.93
N ASP A 279 -16.44 -6.29 -13.15
CA ASP A 279 -17.18 -6.82 -12.00
C ASP A 279 -16.33 -6.91 -10.71
N GLN A 280 -15.14 -6.33 -10.73
CA GLN A 280 -14.22 -6.40 -9.60
C GLN A 280 -14.52 -5.32 -8.56
N PRO A 281 -14.28 -5.60 -7.25
CA PRO A 281 -14.29 -4.59 -6.22
C PRO A 281 -13.26 -3.48 -6.54
N THR A 282 -13.72 -2.24 -6.49
CA THR A 282 -12.90 -1.04 -6.75
C THR A 282 -12.93 -0.14 -5.52
N LEU A 283 -11.77 0.28 -5.06
CA LEU A 283 -11.60 1.25 -3.96
C LEU A 283 -11.78 2.68 -4.48
N LYS A 284 -12.32 3.56 -3.65
CA LYS A 284 -12.25 5.00 -3.93
C LYS A 284 -10.83 5.50 -3.71
N ALA A 285 -10.41 6.48 -4.51
CA ALA A 285 -9.12 7.15 -4.31
C ALA A 285 -8.98 7.74 -2.89
N SER A 286 -10.09 8.21 -2.31
CA SER A 286 -10.11 8.76 -0.94
C SER A 286 -9.74 7.72 0.12
N GLU A 287 -10.17 6.46 -0.03
CA GLU A 287 -9.85 5.40 0.94
C GLU A 287 -8.34 5.12 0.98
N VAL A 288 -7.68 5.17 -0.18
CA VAL A 288 -6.23 5.02 -0.27
C VAL A 288 -5.51 6.26 0.25
N ALA A 289 -5.98 7.45 -0.11
CA ALA A 289 -5.42 8.72 0.36
C ALA A 289 -5.51 8.86 1.89
N ASP A 290 -6.65 8.55 2.50
CA ASP A 290 -6.84 8.59 3.95
C ASP A 290 -5.88 7.64 4.67
N SER A 291 -5.65 6.44 4.09
CA SER A 291 -4.69 5.48 4.63
C SER A 291 -3.25 5.99 4.56
N ILE A 292 -2.88 6.65 3.46
CA ILE A 292 -1.56 7.28 3.28
C ILE A 292 -1.37 8.43 4.26
N VAL A 293 -2.34 9.34 4.36
CA VAL A 293 -2.30 10.47 5.30
C VAL A 293 -2.17 9.96 6.73
N LYS A 294 -2.97 8.95 7.11
CA LYS A 294 -2.85 8.32 8.43
C LYS A 294 -1.45 7.77 8.67
N CYS A 295 -0.87 7.07 7.69
CA CYS A 295 0.49 6.55 7.81
C CYS A 295 1.54 7.65 7.95
N ILE A 296 1.39 8.76 7.22
CA ILE A 296 2.25 9.94 7.33
C ILE A 296 2.15 10.50 8.76
N LEU A 297 0.93 10.81 9.22
CA LEU A 297 0.70 11.43 10.52
C LEU A 297 1.06 10.55 11.72
N GLU A 298 1.05 9.23 11.55
CA GLU A 298 1.55 8.31 12.57
C GLU A 298 3.09 8.37 12.69
N GLY A 299 3.82 8.79 11.65
CA GLY A 299 5.28 8.85 11.66
C GLY A 299 5.95 7.47 11.76
N ARG A 300 5.29 6.43 11.22
CA ARG A 300 5.68 5.02 11.39
C ARG A 300 5.78 4.28 10.07
N SER A 301 6.72 3.33 10.02
CA SER A 301 6.83 2.35 8.95
C SER A 301 5.61 1.43 8.94
N ARG A 302 4.99 1.24 7.77
CA ARG A 302 3.80 0.41 7.54
C ARG A 302 3.93 -0.37 6.23
N ARG A 303 3.42 -1.61 6.24
CA ARG A 303 3.11 -2.36 5.02
C ARG A 303 1.60 -2.49 4.93
N VAL A 304 1.00 -1.82 3.96
CA VAL A 304 -0.45 -1.65 3.90
C VAL A 304 -1.00 -2.31 2.64
N PHE A 305 -1.97 -3.20 2.82
CA PHE A 305 -2.74 -3.80 1.74
C PHE A 305 -4.11 -3.15 1.72
N LEU A 306 -4.59 -2.76 0.55
CA LEU A 306 -5.91 -2.12 0.41
C LEU A 306 -6.73 -2.87 -0.65
N PRO A 307 -7.84 -3.52 -0.26
CA PRO A 307 -8.34 -3.68 1.11
C PRO A 307 -7.45 -4.60 1.97
N GLY A 308 -7.53 -4.47 3.29
CA GLY A 308 -6.70 -5.25 4.24
C GLY A 308 -6.88 -6.76 4.10
N SER A 309 -8.07 -7.20 3.70
CA SER A 309 -8.40 -8.61 3.42
C SER A 309 -7.54 -9.24 2.31
N TYR A 310 -6.79 -8.46 1.52
CA TYR A 310 -5.96 -8.95 0.41
C TYR A 310 -4.53 -9.30 0.82
N VAL A 311 -4.19 -9.25 2.12
CA VAL A 311 -2.88 -9.66 2.67
C VAL A 311 -2.41 -11.02 2.16
N TRP A 312 -3.34 -11.95 1.92
CA TRP A 312 -3.05 -13.31 1.45
C TRP A 312 -2.28 -13.32 0.12
N ALA A 313 -2.43 -12.30 -0.73
CA ALA A 313 -1.76 -12.29 -2.04
C ALA A 313 -0.24 -12.26 -1.90
N ALA A 314 0.30 -11.66 -0.83
CA ALA A 314 1.74 -11.69 -0.57
C ALA A 314 2.27 -13.11 -0.32
N THR A 315 1.40 -14.03 0.13
CA THR A 315 1.77 -15.42 0.42
C THR A 315 1.72 -16.32 -0.81
N ILE A 316 1.10 -15.87 -1.90
CA ILE A 316 0.78 -16.72 -3.06
C ILE A 316 2.03 -17.35 -3.68
N LYS A 317 3.17 -16.65 -3.66
CA LYS A 317 4.43 -17.12 -4.24
C LYS A 317 5.01 -18.35 -3.51
N GLY A 318 4.58 -18.60 -2.27
CA GLY A 318 4.96 -19.79 -1.49
C GLY A 318 3.97 -20.95 -1.57
N TRP A 319 2.85 -20.81 -2.31
CA TRP A 319 1.82 -21.85 -2.41
C TRP A 319 2.11 -22.85 -3.54
N PRO A 320 1.49 -24.05 -3.54
CA PRO A 320 1.62 -24.98 -4.65
C PRO A 320 1.20 -24.35 -5.99
N SER A 321 1.90 -24.70 -7.07
CA SER A 321 1.72 -24.06 -8.39
C SER A 321 0.29 -24.09 -8.90
N TRP A 322 -0.46 -25.16 -8.65
CA TRP A 322 -1.87 -25.26 -9.07
C TRP A 322 -2.78 -24.21 -8.41
N VAL A 323 -2.48 -23.80 -7.17
CA VAL A 323 -3.22 -22.72 -6.50
C VAL A 323 -2.83 -21.38 -7.09
N GLN A 324 -1.53 -21.17 -7.33
CA GLN A 324 -1.05 -19.93 -7.94
C GLN A 324 -1.69 -19.72 -9.31
N GLU A 325 -1.66 -20.74 -10.16
CA GLU A 325 -2.28 -20.70 -11.48
C GLU A 325 -3.80 -20.60 -11.39
N GLY A 326 -4.44 -21.24 -10.42
CA GLY A 326 -5.88 -21.07 -10.16
C GLY A 326 -6.27 -19.60 -9.90
N VAL A 327 -5.47 -18.85 -9.14
CA VAL A 327 -5.68 -17.42 -8.91
C VAL A 327 -5.43 -16.60 -10.18
N ARG A 328 -4.32 -16.85 -10.89
CA ARG A 328 -3.98 -16.14 -12.14
C ARG A 328 -5.04 -16.37 -13.23
N ASN A 329 -5.54 -17.60 -13.34
CA ASN A 329 -6.60 -17.98 -14.28
C ASN A 329 -7.93 -17.27 -14.00
N ARG A 330 -8.26 -16.99 -12.73
CA ARG A 330 -9.44 -16.15 -12.40
C ARG A 330 -9.26 -14.71 -12.89
N GLY A 331 -8.06 -14.14 -12.71
CA GLY A 331 -7.71 -12.83 -13.28
C GLY A 331 -7.80 -12.81 -14.81
N ALA A 332 -7.42 -13.90 -15.47
CA ALA A 332 -7.61 -14.04 -16.92
C ALA A 332 -9.09 -14.10 -17.33
N GLY A 333 -9.97 -14.69 -16.51
CA GLY A 333 -11.41 -14.68 -16.74
C GLY A 333 -12.00 -13.26 -16.75
N MET A 334 -11.58 -12.41 -15.82
CA MET A 334 -11.93 -10.98 -15.79
C MET A 334 -11.49 -10.27 -17.08
N VAL A 335 -10.25 -10.49 -17.52
CA VAL A 335 -9.73 -9.92 -18.78
C VAL A 335 -10.58 -10.32 -19.99
N ARG A 336 -10.96 -11.59 -20.08
CA ARG A 336 -11.83 -12.09 -21.17
C ARG A 336 -13.21 -11.44 -21.14
N ALA A 337 -13.79 -11.21 -19.95
CA ALA A 337 -15.07 -10.53 -19.82
C ALA A 337 -15.00 -9.09 -20.34
N LEU A 338 -13.91 -8.38 -20.07
CA LEU A 338 -13.67 -7.04 -20.60
C LEU A 338 -13.54 -7.06 -22.13
N GLN A 339 -12.75 -7.97 -22.68
CA GLN A 339 -12.59 -8.12 -24.13
C GLN A 339 -13.93 -8.47 -24.83
N GLY A 340 -14.72 -9.38 -24.25
CA GLY A 340 -16.07 -9.70 -24.73
C GLY A 340 -17.06 -8.54 -24.60
N GLY A 341 -16.79 -7.57 -23.72
CA GLY A 341 -17.49 -6.30 -23.60
C GLY A 341 -17.06 -5.22 -24.60
N GLY A 342 -16.10 -5.51 -25.48
CA GLY A 342 -15.57 -4.59 -26.48
C GLY A 342 -14.30 -3.84 -26.06
N TYR A 343 -13.68 -4.20 -24.92
CA TYR A 343 -12.41 -3.60 -24.52
C TYR A 343 -11.26 -4.14 -25.37
N ALA A 344 -10.74 -3.31 -26.28
CA ALA A 344 -9.69 -3.70 -27.23
C ALA A 344 -8.25 -3.49 -26.70
N GLY A 345 -8.06 -3.29 -25.39
CA GLY A 345 -6.72 -3.00 -24.83
C GLY A 345 -6.22 -1.61 -25.21
N GLY A 346 -6.76 -0.57 -24.56
CA GLY A 346 -6.26 0.81 -24.63
C GLY A 346 -5.78 1.28 -26.01
N LYS A 347 -6.69 1.44 -26.97
CA LYS A 347 -6.46 2.21 -28.20
C LYS A 347 -7.09 3.60 -28.08
N GLU A 348 -6.53 4.46 -27.25
CA GLU A 348 -6.66 5.93 -27.39
C GLU A 348 -5.31 6.59 -27.12
#